data_AF-A0A0N4VTF2-F1
#
_entry.id   AF-A0A0N4VTF2-F1
#
_cell.length_a   1.000
_cell.length_b   1.000
_cell.length_c   1.000
_cell.angle_alpha   90.00
_cell.angle_beta   90.00
_cell.angle_gamma   90.00
#
_symmetry.space_group_name_H-M   'P 1'
#
loop_
_entity.id
_entity.type
_entity.pdbx_description
1 polymer ?
#
loop_
_entity_poly.entity_id
_entity_poly.type
_entity_poly.pdbx_seq_one_letter_code
_entity_poly.pdbx_strand_id
1 'polypeptide(L)'
;MPARHSLSKEQITRYSRQLLIQDFGVEGQQRVSLTKVLIVGAGGLGCPVAMYLAGAGVHTIGIVDYDEVAIDNLHRQIAHKESSIEEPKVNSLKRFIEELNSTVNVVPHKVLLDSKCATTILKSYDIVVDCSDNPATRYLLNDACVLLGKPLVSGSALRWEGQLTVYNYTDDDGKRSPCYRCLFPTPPNPEHVTNCSEGGVLGPVVGVIGSLQALEVLKIAAGLRPNFAGSLYLFDGSCGSSRTVQLRHRNKQCDVCGDNPTITELIDYQAFC
;
A
#
# COMPACT_ATOMS: atom_id res chain seq x y z
N MET A 1 -6.21 -35.96 11.65
CA MET A 1 -4.82 -35.57 11.97
C MET A 1 -4.78 -34.06 11.95
N PRO A 2 -4.22 -33.35 12.95
CA PRO A 2 -4.08 -31.90 12.82
C PRO A 2 -3.16 -31.66 11.62
N ALA A 3 -3.59 -30.80 10.69
CA ALA A 3 -2.80 -30.45 9.52
C ALA A 3 -1.42 -29.99 10.01
N ARG A 4 -0.34 -30.66 9.56
CA ARG A 4 1.03 -30.21 9.82
C ARG A 4 1.17 -28.84 9.14
N HIS A 5 1.10 -27.78 9.92
CA HIS A 5 1.40 -26.44 9.41
C HIS A 5 2.91 -26.28 9.22
N SER A 6 3.29 -25.37 8.32
CA SER A 6 4.68 -25.06 7.98
C SER A 6 5.34 -24.05 8.92
N LEU A 7 4.60 -23.51 9.90
CA LEU A 7 5.13 -22.53 10.85
C LEU A 7 6.13 -23.18 11.80
N SER A 8 7.29 -22.53 11.97
CA SER A 8 8.29 -22.92 12.99
C SER A 8 7.78 -22.64 14.41
N LYS A 9 8.43 -23.23 15.41
CA LYS A 9 8.10 -22.97 16.82
C LYS A 9 8.23 -21.49 17.17
N GLU A 10 9.28 -20.84 16.67
CA GLU A 10 9.55 -19.41 16.84
C GLU A 10 8.46 -18.56 16.20
N GLN A 11 8.00 -18.92 15.00
CA GLN A 11 6.88 -18.24 14.34
C GLN A 11 5.58 -18.41 15.13
N ILE A 12 5.29 -19.61 15.64
CA ILE A 12 4.10 -19.84 16.49
C ILE A 12 4.16 -18.99 17.76
N THR A 13 5.31 -18.92 18.42
CA THR A 13 5.48 -18.08 19.60
C THR A 13 5.28 -16.60 19.28
N ARG A 14 5.94 -16.11 18.23
CA ARG A 14 5.88 -14.69 17.80
C ARG A 14 4.46 -14.27 17.43
N TYR A 15 3.78 -15.08 16.62
CA TYR A 15 2.46 -14.77 16.06
C TYR A 15 1.30 -15.34 16.89
N SER A 16 1.57 -15.86 18.08
CA SER A 16 0.58 -16.55 18.92
C SER A 16 -0.73 -15.76 19.11
N ARG A 17 -0.68 -14.43 19.18
CA ARG A 17 -1.89 -13.60 19.34
C ARG A 17 -2.75 -13.51 18.08
N GLN A 18 -2.15 -13.37 16.91
CA GLN A 18 -2.92 -13.34 15.64
C GLN A 18 -3.37 -14.75 15.20
N LEU A 19 -2.63 -15.79 15.59
CA LEU A 19 -3.04 -17.19 15.37
C LEU A 19 -4.34 -17.58 16.10
N LEU A 20 -4.74 -16.84 17.15
CA LEU A 20 -5.98 -17.08 17.89
C LEU A 20 -7.22 -16.46 17.22
N ILE A 21 -7.05 -15.58 16.24
CA ILE A 21 -8.17 -14.95 15.53
C ILE A 21 -8.81 -16.02 14.63
N GLN A 22 -10.09 -16.35 14.86
CA GLN A 22 -10.76 -17.49 14.24
C GLN A 22 -10.67 -17.48 12.70
N ASP A 23 -10.96 -16.34 12.07
CA ASP A 23 -10.98 -16.21 10.60
C ASP A 23 -9.58 -16.03 10.00
N PHE A 24 -8.55 -15.81 10.81
CA PHE A 24 -7.17 -15.64 10.34
C PHE A 24 -6.36 -16.91 10.59
N GLY A 25 -6.26 -17.32 11.85
CA GLY A 25 -5.73 -18.62 12.26
C GLY A 25 -4.33 -18.95 11.75
N VAL A 26 -4.03 -20.25 11.77
CA VAL A 26 -2.76 -20.80 11.26
C VAL A 26 -2.67 -20.70 9.74
N GLU A 27 -3.77 -20.93 9.03
CA GLU A 27 -3.81 -20.91 7.57
C GLU A 27 -3.51 -19.50 7.01
N GLY A 28 -4.18 -18.47 7.54
CA GLY A 28 -3.93 -17.08 7.16
C GLY A 28 -2.50 -16.68 7.45
N GLN A 29 -1.95 -17.10 8.60
CA GLN A 29 -0.55 -16.83 8.91
C GLN A 29 0.42 -17.48 7.92
N GLN A 30 0.17 -18.74 7.52
CA GLN A 30 1.02 -19.41 6.54
C GLN A 30 1.03 -18.66 5.21
N ARG A 31 -0.13 -18.16 4.76
CA ARG A 31 -0.22 -17.35 3.53
C ARG A 31 0.50 -16.01 3.66
N VAL A 32 0.31 -15.31 4.78
CA VAL A 32 1.03 -14.05 5.08
C VAL A 32 2.55 -14.27 5.05
N SER A 33 3.02 -15.36 5.66
CA SER A 33 4.45 -15.74 5.68
C SER A 33 4.99 -16.31 4.37
N LEU A 34 4.21 -16.27 3.28
CA LEU A 34 4.66 -16.53 1.91
C LEU A 34 4.48 -15.32 0.99
N THR A 35 3.73 -14.31 1.43
CA THR A 35 3.35 -13.15 0.62
C THR A 35 4.48 -12.13 0.50
N LYS A 36 4.62 -11.53 -0.68
CA LYS A 36 5.52 -10.42 -0.97
C LYS A 36 4.73 -9.14 -1.21
N VAL A 37 5.02 -8.10 -0.45
CA VAL A 37 4.32 -6.80 -0.54
C VAL A 37 5.29 -5.72 -1.00
N LEU A 38 4.86 -4.88 -1.94
CA LEU A 38 5.58 -3.67 -2.33
C LEU A 38 4.92 -2.44 -1.70
N ILE A 39 5.68 -1.67 -0.93
CA ILE A 39 5.29 -0.37 -0.39
C ILE A 39 5.94 0.72 -1.24
N VAL A 40 5.13 1.57 -1.87
CA VAL A 40 5.61 2.71 -2.67
C VAL A 40 5.38 3.99 -1.90
N GLY A 41 6.48 4.58 -1.43
CA GLY A 41 6.52 5.67 -0.45
C GLY A 41 6.86 5.14 0.95
N ALA A 42 7.98 5.59 1.51
CA ALA A 42 8.47 5.31 2.86
C ALA A 42 8.12 6.46 3.84
N GLY A 43 7.15 7.30 3.49
CA GLY A 43 6.72 8.45 4.29
C GLY A 43 5.69 8.15 5.38
N GLY A 44 4.79 9.10 5.64
CA GLY A 44 3.85 9.04 6.76
C GLY A 44 2.81 7.92 6.67
N LEU A 45 2.46 7.49 5.45
CA LEU A 45 1.64 6.30 5.20
C LEU A 45 2.49 5.02 5.18
N GLY A 46 3.66 5.07 4.54
CA GLY A 46 4.57 3.94 4.37
C GLY A 46 5.14 3.38 5.68
N CYS A 47 5.49 4.26 6.61
CA CYS A 47 6.01 3.90 7.93
C CYS A 47 5.06 2.95 8.69
N PRO A 48 3.81 3.33 9.02
CA PRO A 48 2.89 2.45 9.72
C PRO A 48 2.57 1.18 8.92
N VAL A 49 2.47 1.25 7.58
CA VAL A 49 2.29 0.06 6.74
C VAL A 49 3.42 -0.94 6.97
N ALA A 50 4.67 -0.52 6.80
CA ALA A 50 5.84 -1.36 6.99
C ALA A 50 5.92 -1.92 8.41
N MET A 51 5.66 -1.10 9.43
CA MET A 51 5.68 -1.51 10.84
C MET A 51 4.71 -2.67 11.10
N TYR A 52 3.45 -2.54 10.69
CA TYR A 52 2.43 -3.56 10.94
C TYR A 52 2.64 -4.81 10.08
N LEU A 53 3.04 -4.68 8.82
CA LEU A 53 3.32 -5.84 7.96
C LEU A 53 4.54 -6.62 8.44
N ALA A 54 5.59 -5.94 8.89
CA ALA A 54 6.76 -6.58 9.49
C ALA A 54 6.39 -7.31 10.80
N GLY A 55 5.65 -6.65 11.69
CA GLY A 55 5.17 -7.25 12.93
C GLY A 55 4.27 -8.47 12.71
N ALA A 56 3.46 -8.46 11.65
CA ALA A 56 2.56 -9.55 11.29
C ALA A 56 3.26 -10.72 10.54
N GLY A 57 4.51 -10.55 10.12
CA GLY A 57 5.28 -11.63 9.52
C GLY A 57 5.05 -11.83 8.02
N VAL A 58 4.79 -10.76 7.28
CA VAL A 58 4.88 -10.77 5.80
C VAL A 58 6.30 -11.18 5.40
N HIS A 59 6.42 -12.12 4.47
CA HIS A 59 7.71 -12.72 4.13
C HIS A 59 8.70 -11.75 3.49
N THR A 60 8.25 -10.99 2.49
CA THR A 60 9.09 -10.02 1.79
C THR A 60 8.41 -8.66 1.73
N ILE A 61 9.11 -7.62 2.14
CA ILE A 61 8.66 -6.24 2.03
C ILE A 61 9.63 -5.49 1.11
N GLY A 62 9.15 -5.14 -0.07
CA GLY A 62 9.81 -4.20 -0.96
C GLY A 62 9.47 -2.77 -0.57
N ILE A 63 10.45 -1.87 -0.58
CA ILE A 63 10.25 -0.46 -0.25
C ILE A 63 10.79 0.38 -1.41
N VAL A 64 9.94 1.19 -2.02
CA VAL A 64 10.33 2.15 -3.07
C VAL A 64 10.20 3.56 -2.51
N ASP A 65 11.31 4.28 -2.47
CA ASP A 65 11.34 5.71 -2.16
C ASP A 65 12.69 6.27 -2.66
N TYR A 66 12.70 7.49 -3.17
CA TYR A 66 13.92 8.14 -3.67
C TYR A 66 14.50 9.16 -2.68
N ASP A 67 13.70 9.60 -1.71
CA ASP A 67 14.05 10.64 -0.77
C ASP A 67 14.98 10.14 0.35
N GLU A 68 15.51 11.12 1.06
CA GLU A 68 16.25 10.96 2.30
C GLU A 68 15.40 11.43 3.49
N VAL A 69 15.75 10.96 4.69
CA VAL A 69 15.07 11.36 5.93
C VAL A 69 15.37 12.83 6.22
N ALA A 70 14.34 13.61 6.52
CA ALA A 70 14.46 15.03 6.86
C ALA A 70 13.71 15.36 8.16
N ILE A 71 14.20 16.36 8.89
CA ILE A 71 13.70 16.74 10.22
C ILE A 71 12.23 17.19 10.21
N ASP A 72 11.83 17.92 9.17
CA ASP A 72 10.45 18.41 8.94
C ASP A 72 9.46 17.28 8.63
N ASN A 73 9.95 16.06 8.41
CA ASN A 73 9.15 14.89 8.13
C ASN A 73 8.97 13.96 9.34
N LEU A 74 9.83 14.06 10.37
CA LEU A 74 9.84 13.12 11.49
C LEU A 74 8.56 13.14 12.34
N HIS A 75 7.84 14.25 12.38
CA HIS A 75 6.58 14.37 13.13
C HIS A 75 5.47 13.39 12.66
N ARG A 76 5.61 12.84 11.45
CA ARG A 76 4.65 11.89 10.85
C ARG A 76 5.28 10.60 10.32
N GLN A 77 6.60 10.57 10.11
CA GLN A 77 7.34 9.42 9.59
C GLN A 77 7.98 8.63 10.74
N ILE A 78 7.12 8.05 11.58
CA ILE A 78 7.48 7.54 12.91
C ILE A 78 8.42 6.32 12.95
N ALA A 79 8.74 5.72 11.80
CA ALA A 79 9.74 4.65 11.73
C ALA A 79 11.17 5.19 11.54
N HIS A 80 11.30 6.47 11.15
CA HIS A 80 12.59 7.17 11.06
C HIS A 80 12.95 7.81 12.40
N LYS A 81 14.25 8.00 12.62
CA LYS A 81 14.81 8.61 13.84
C LYS A 81 15.65 9.82 13.45
N GLU A 82 15.84 10.76 14.37
CA GLU A 82 16.75 11.91 14.15
C GLU A 82 18.17 11.48 13.77
N SER A 83 18.64 10.35 14.30
CA SER A 83 19.94 9.77 13.94
C SER A 83 20.03 9.25 12.50
N SER A 84 18.93 9.25 11.75
CA SER A 84 18.85 8.79 10.36
C SER A 84 18.68 9.92 9.36
N ILE A 85 18.72 11.20 9.79
CA ILE A 85 18.64 12.35 8.88
C ILE A 85 19.70 12.23 7.77
N GLU A 86 19.35 12.61 6.54
CA GLU A 86 20.14 12.44 5.29
C GLU A 86 20.33 10.98 4.83
N GLU A 87 19.91 9.98 5.61
CA GLU A 87 19.92 8.61 5.15
C GLU A 87 18.77 8.37 4.15
N PRO A 88 18.97 7.57 3.09
CA PRO A 88 17.87 7.13 2.23
C PRO A 88 16.72 6.52 3.05
N LYS A 89 15.49 7.00 2.84
CA LYS A 89 14.32 6.52 3.62
C LYS A 89 14.17 5.00 3.53
N VAL A 90 14.41 4.42 2.36
CA VAL A 90 14.36 2.96 2.15
C VAL A 90 15.33 2.19 3.05
N ASN A 91 16.51 2.75 3.34
CA ASN A 91 17.51 2.11 4.21
C ASN A 91 17.16 2.29 5.69
N SER A 92 16.73 3.50 6.08
CA SER A 92 16.27 3.78 7.44
C SER A 92 15.08 2.88 7.82
N LEU A 93 14.09 2.75 6.93
CA LEU A 93 12.93 1.90 7.15
C LEU A 93 13.29 0.40 7.13
N LYS A 94 14.22 -0.01 6.27
CA LYS A 94 14.77 -1.38 6.29
C LYS A 94 15.36 -1.72 7.65
N ARG A 95 16.24 -0.86 8.17
CA ARG A 95 16.87 -1.07 9.50
C ARG A 95 15.80 -1.19 10.59
N PHE A 96 14.78 -0.33 10.57
CA PHE A 96 13.67 -0.44 11.51
C PHE A 96 12.97 -1.80 11.43
N ILE A 97 12.66 -2.30 10.23
CA ILE A 97 12.00 -3.59 10.04
C ILE A 97 12.89 -4.74 10.55
N GLU A 98 14.19 -4.71 10.25
CA GLU A 98 15.13 -5.74 10.69
C GLU A 98 15.29 -5.76 12.23
N GLU A 99 15.25 -4.59 12.88
CA GLU A 99 15.19 -4.45 14.34
C GLU A 99 13.89 -5.04 14.93
N LEU A 100 12.74 -4.79 14.27
CA LEU A 100 11.42 -5.25 14.73
C LEU A 100 11.19 -6.75 14.50
N ASN A 101 11.55 -7.25 13.32
CA ASN A 101 11.36 -8.63 12.91
C ASN A 101 12.41 -9.06 11.87
N SER A 102 13.52 -9.59 12.37
CA SER A 102 14.64 -10.09 11.56
C SER A 102 14.32 -11.28 10.65
N THR A 103 13.11 -11.84 10.71
CA THR A 103 12.67 -12.92 9.79
C THR A 103 12.11 -12.39 8.47
N VAL A 104 11.89 -11.08 8.35
CA VAL A 104 11.34 -10.43 7.15
C VAL A 104 12.47 -10.12 6.17
N ASN A 105 12.32 -10.52 4.91
CA ASN A 105 13.23 -10.14 3.84
C ASN A 105 12.88 -8.74 3.32
N VAL A 106 13.74 -7.75 3.53
CA VAL A 106 13.50 -6.37 3.09
C VAL A 106 14.30 -6.01 1.85
N VAL A 107 13.62 -5.52 0.81
CA VAL A 107 14.23 -5.16 -0.48
C VAL A 107 14.08 -3.64 -0.73
N PRO A 108 15.12 -2.84 -0.48
CA PRO A 108 15.08 -1.40 -0.73
C PRO A 108 15.29 -1.09 -2.22
N HIS A 109 14.49 -0.17 -2.75
CA HIS A 109 14.59 0.38 -4.11
C HIS A 109 14.72 1.90 -4.00
N LYS A 110 15.96 2.42 -3.92
CA LYS A 110 16.24 3.88 -3.90
C LYS A 110 16.07 4.47 -5.30
N VAL A 111 14.83 4.58 -5.78
CA VAL A 111 14.49 5.09 -7.12
C VAL A 111 13.21 5.91 -7.09
N LEU A 112 13.14 6.90 -7.97
CA LEU A 112 11.87 7.53 -8.29
C LEU A 112 11.12 6.57 -9.22
N LEU A 113 9.94 6.13 -8.81
CA LEU A 113 9.16 5.19 -9.60
C LEU A 113 8.66 5.87 -10.87
N ASP A 114 9.01 5.32 -12.03
CA ASP A 114 8.63 5.80 -13.34
C ASP A 114 8.15 4.64 -14.25
N SER A 115 7.70 4.96 -15.46
CA SER A 115 7.26 3.95 -16.43
C SER A 115 8.35 2.96 -16.84
N LYS A 116 9.62 3.33 -16.73
CA LYS A 116 10.77 2.51 -17.15
C LYS A 116 11.09 1.42 -16.13
N CYS A 117 10.95 1.72 -14.84
CA CYS A 117 11.29 0.78 -13.77
C CYS A 117 10.06 0.09 -13.13
N ALA A 118 8.86 0.70 -13.18
CA ALA A 118 7.69 0.23 -12.45
C ALA A 118 7.35 -1.23 -12.75
N THR A 119 7.21 -1.61 -14.02
CA THR A 119 6.88 -3.00 -14.41
C THR A 119 7.90 -4.00 -13.86
N THR A 120 9.19 -3.66 -13.93
CA THR A 120 10.29 -4.53 -13.48
C THR A 120 10.29 -4.73 -11.98
N ILE A 121 9.98 -3.69 -11.21
CA ILE A 121 9.90 -3.76 -9.75
C ILE A 121 8.63 -4.49 -9.33
N LEU A 122 7.45 -4.04 -9.79
CA LEU A 122 6.16 -4.51 -9.32
C LEU A 122 5.94 -6.00 -9.59
N LYS A 123 6.42 -6.54 -10.72
CA LYS A 123 6.20 -7.96 -11.11
C LYS A 123 6.57 -8.96 -10.02
N SER A 124 7.54 -8.62 -9.17
CA SER A 124 8.10 -9.50 -8.12
C SER A 124 7.28 -9.58 -6.83
N TYR A 125 6.19 -8.82 -6.72
CA TYR A 125 5.37 -8.71 -5.51
C TYR A 125 3.92 -9.11 -5.76
N ASP A 126 3.24 -9.63 -4.76
CA ASP A 126 1.86 -10.12 -4.88
C ASP A 126 0.85 -8.98 -4.69
N ILE A 127 1.14 -8.06 -3.75
CA ILE A 127 0.28 -6.93 -3.39
C ILE A 127 1.10 -5.65 -3.47
N VAL A 128 0.50 -4.58 -4.02
CA VAL A 128 1.12 -3.25 -4.07
C VAL A 128 0.35 -2.30 -3.16
N VAL A 129 1.09 -1.47 -2.42
CA VAL A 129 0.54 -0.46 -1.51
C VAL A 129 1.00 0.91 -1.99
N ASP A 130 0.03 1.72 -2.42
CA ASP A 130 0.25 3.12 -2.75
C ASP A 130 0.23 3.94 -1.46
N CYS A 131 1.42 4.23 -0.97
CA CYS A 131 1.68 5.16 0.13
C CYS A 131 2.27 6.49 -0.40
N SER A 132 2.09 6.76 -1.70
CA SER A 132 2.53 8.00 -2.33
C SER A 132 1.50 9.10 -2.11
N ASP A 133 2.00 10.31 -1.92
CA ASP A 133 1.21 11.53 -1.83
C ASP A 133 1.15 12.28 -3.17
N ASN A 134 1.49 11.60 -4.28
CA ASN A 134 1.60 12.18 -5.61
C ASN A 134 0.55 11.57 -6.57
N PRO A 135 -0.37 12.38 -7.14
CA PRO A 135 -1.35 11.89 -8.12
C PRO A 135 -0.74 11.21 -9.35
N ALA A 136 0.37 11.69 -9.90
CA ALA A 136 1.03 11.07 -11.04
C ALA A 136 1.48 9.63 -10.74
N THR A 137 2.09 9.43 -9.57
CA THR A 137 2.49 8.09 -9.07
C THR A 137 1.27 7.20 -8.88
N ARG A 138 0.14 7.75 -8.42
CA ARG A 138 -1.11 6.98 -8.26
C ARG A 138 -1.65 6.45 -9.59
N TYR A 139 -1.63 7.25 -10.66
CA TYR A 139 -1.98 6.77 -12.00
C TYR A 139 -1.01 5.71 -12.52
N LEU A 140 0.30 5.92 -12.33
CA LEU A 140 1.33 4.94 -12.69
C LEU A 140 1.10 3.59 -12.01
N LEU A 141 0.90 3.61 -10.68
CA LEU A 141 0.67 2.42 -9.88
C LEU A 141 -0.63 1.72 -10.25
N ASN A 142 -1.70 2.49 -10.48
CA ASN A 142 -2.97 1.94 -10.94
C ASN A 142 -2.80 1.13 -12.22
N ASP A 143 -2.20 1.73 -13.24
CA ASP A 143 -2.10 1.12 -14.56
C ASP A 143 -1.15 -0.08 -14.52
N ALA A 144 -0.02 0.04 -13.81
CA ALA A 144 0.91 -1.08 -13.63
C ALA A 144 0.26 -2.26 -12.89
N CYS A 145 -0.53 -1.99 -11.85
CA CYS A 145 -1.24 -3.04 -11.12
C CYS A 145 -2.31 -3.71 -11.98
N VAL A 146 -3.06 -2.95 -12.79
CA VAL A 146 -4.04 -3.51 -13.73
C VAL A 146 -3.37 -4.40 -14.77
N LEU A 147 -2.29 -3.92 -15.41
CA LEU A 147 -1.55 -4.65 -16.44
C LEU A 147 -0.89 -5.93 -15.88
N LEU A 148 -0.44 -5.90 -14.63
CA LEU A 148 0.19 -7.05 -13.98
C LEU A 148 -0.79 -7.93 -13.18
N GLY A 149 -2.08 -7.58 -13.13
CA GLY A 149 -3.10 -8.33 -12.38
C GLY A 149 -2.90 -8.32 -10.87
N LYS A 150 -2.40 -7.23 -10.29
CA LYS A 150 -2.09 -7.10 -8.86
C LYS A 150 -3.13 -6.25 -8.13
N PRO A 151 -3.59 -6.62 -6.92
CA PRO A 151 -4.39 -5.73 -6.08
C PRO A 151 -3.56 -4.53 -5.64
N LEU A 152 -4.20 -3.36 -5.61
CA LEU A 152 -3.58 -2.10 -5.19
C LEU A 152 -4.32 -1.53 -3.98
N VAL A 153 -3.65 -1.45 -2.84
CA VAL A 153 -4.16 -0.82 -1.62
C VAL A 153 -3.68 0.63 -1.57
N SER A 154 -4.55 1.59 -1.88
CA SER A 154 -4.18 3.00 -2.03
C SER A 154 -4.76 3.84 -0.91
N GLY A 155 -3.88 4.60 -0.26
CA GLY A 155 -4.21 5.53 0.81
C GLY A 155 -3.75 6.94 0.47
N SER A 156 -4.41 7.93 1.05
CA SER A 156 -4.01 9.34 0.96
C SER A 156 -4.47 10.10 2.18
N ALA A 157 -3.77 11.17 2.55
CA ALA A 157 -4.23 12.06 3.61
C ALA A 157 -3.74 13.49 3.37
N LEU A 158 -4.58 14.46 3.74
CA LEU A 158 -4.31 15.88 3.61
C LEU A 158 -5.01 16.60 4.76
N ARG A 159 -4.29 17.49 5.46
CA ARG A 159 -4.81 18.21 6.65
C ARG A 159 -5.33 17.24 7.71
N TRP A 160 -6.65 17.20 7.89
CA TRP A 160 -7.39 16.36 8.83
C TRP A 160 -8.05 15.15 8.16
N GLU A 161 -8.01 15.09 6.83
CA GLU A 161 -8.76 14.12 6.03
C GLU A 161 -7.85 12.97 5.60
N GLY A 162 -8.42 11.77 5.60
CA GLY A 162 -7.77 10.56 5.14
C GLY A 162 -8.69 9.74 4.25
N GLN A 163 -8.14 9.03 3.28
CA GLN A 163 -8.88 8.18 2.36
C GLN A 163 -8.19 6.85 2.13
N LEU A 164 -8.97 5.80 1.91
CA LEU A 164 -8.48 4.44 1.62
C LEU A 164 -9.41 3.72 0.64
N THR A 165 -8.83 3.01 -0.33
CA THR A 165 -9.55 2.08 -1.22
C THR A 165 -8.65 0.93 -1.64
N VAL A 166 -9.25 -0.23 -1.93
CA VAL A 166 -8.58 -1.35 -2.60
C VAL A 166 -9.05 -1.45 -4.05
N TYR A 167 -8.13 -1.20 -4.98
CA TYR A 167 -8.36 -1.25 -6.42
C TYR A 167 -7.89 -2.58 -7.02
N ASN A 168 -8.46 -2.94 -8.17
CA ASN A 168 -8.04 -4.09 -8.98
C ASN A 168 -7.97 -5.43 -8.22
N TYR A 169 -8.75 -5.58 -7.15
CA TYR A 169 -8.90 -6.83 -6.41
C TYR A 169 -9.89 -7.73 -7.15
N THR A 170 -9.57 -9.01 -7.31
CA THR A 170 -10.46 -10.01 -7.90
C THR A 170 -10.90 -10.95 -6.80
N ASP A 171 -12.22 -11.08 -6.59
CA ASP A 171 -12.78 -12.00 -5.59
C ASP A 171 -12.81 -13.45 -6.10
N ASP A 172 -13.25 -14.36 -5.23
CA ASP A 172 -13.32 -15.81 -5.51
C ASP A 172 -14.29 -16.15 -6.65
N ASP A 173 -15.25 -15.28 -6.95
CA ASP A 173 -16.18 -15.40 -8.09
C ASP A 173 -15.57 -14.85 -9.41
N GLY A 174 -14.31 -14.40 -9.37
CA GLY A 174 -13.62 -13.80 -10.51
C GLY A 174 -14.05 -12.36 -10.82
N LYS A 175 -14.83 -11.73 -9.93
CA LYS A 175 -15.28 -10.35 -10.12
C LYS A 175 -14.22 -9.37 -9.65
N ARG A 176 -13.77 -8.53 -10.59
CA ARG A 176 -12.76 -7.49 -10.34
C ARG A 176 -13.38 -6.18 -9.85
N SER A 177 -12.83 -5.61 -8.79
CA SER A 177 -13.16 -4.26 -8.29
C SER A 177 -12.73 -3.17 -9.29
N PRO A 178 -13.32 -1.95 -9.23
CA PRO A 178 -12.86 -0.86 -10.09
C PRO A 178 -11.36 -0.57 -9.92
N CYS A 179 -10.73 -0.06 -10.97
CA CYS A 179 -9.42 0.57 -10.86
C CYS A 179 -9.58 2.07 -10.57
N TYR A 180 -8.48 2.78 -10.27
CA TYR A 180 -8.49 4.23 -10.02
C TYR A 180 -9.10 5.01 -11.21
N ARG A 181 -8.74 4.65 -12.45
CA ARG A 181 -9.31 5.25 -13.67
C ARG A 181 -10.81 5.02 -13.88
N CYS A 182 -11.40 4.01 -13.25
CA CYS A 182 -12.87 3.87 -13.28
C CYS A 182 -13.58 5.01 -12.55
N LEU A 183 -12.89 5.66 -11.61
CA LEU A 183 -13.41 6.79 -10.84
C LEU A 183 -12.90 8.13 -11.38
N PHE A 184 -11.62 8.17 -11.74
CA PHE A 184 -10.92 9.36 -12.23
C PHE A 184 -10.28 9.02 -13.58
N PRO A 185 -11.04 9.05 -14.70
CA PRO A 185 -10.56 8.54 -15.99
C PRO A 185 -9.34 9.29 -16.53
N THR A 186 -9.37 10.62 -16.39
CA THR A 186 -8.36 11.51 -16.93
C THR A 186 -7.54 12.09 -15.79
N PRO A 187 -6.19 12.03 -15.88
CA PRO A 187 -5.35 12.71 -14.92
C PRO A 187 -5.60 14.23 -14.90
N PRO A 188 -5.56 14.86 -13.71
CA PRO A 188 -5.68 16.30 -13.59
C PRO A 188 -4.49 17.00 -14.27
N ASN A 189 -4.67 18.23 -14.74
CA ASN A 189 -3.57 19.03 -15.28
C ASN A 189 -2.53 19.32 -14.16
N PRO A 190 -1.22 19.12 -14.41
CA PRO A 190 -0.14 19.41 -13.45
C PRO A 190 -0.24 20.74 -12.75
N GLU A 191 -0.65 21.78 -13.48
CA GLU A 191 -0.72 23.15 -12.94
C GLU A 191 -1.80 23.31 -11.85
N HIS A 192 -2.72 22.36 -11.70
CA HIS A 192 -3.85 22.42 -10.76
C HIS A 192 -3.74 21.42 -9.60
N VAL A 193 -2.64 20.66 -9.50
CA VAL A 193 -2.45 19.66 -8.44
C VAL A 193 -1.80 20.30 -7.22
N THR A 194 -2.53 20.32 -6.09
CA THR A 194 -1.98 20.73 -4.79
C THR A 194 -1.35 19.52 -4.10
N ASN A 195 -0.05 19.58 -3.79
CA ASN A 195 0.64 18.52 -3.08
C ASN A 195 0.49 18.65 -1.55
N CYS A 196 0.65 17.54 -0.83
CA CYS A 196 0.51 17.51 0.64
C CYS A 196 1.50 18.43 1.36
N SER A 197 2.65 18.72 0.75
CA SER A 197 3.65 19.68 1.24
C SER A 197 3.10 21.11 1.35
N GLU A 198 2.13 21.47 0.52
CA GLU A 198 1.51 22.81 0.51
C GLU A 198 0.30 22.91 1.43
N GLY A 199 -0.42 21.79 1.62
CA GLY A 199 -1.64 21.75 2.43
C GLY A 199 -1.43 21.40 3.92
N GLY A 200 -0.26 20.84 4.26
CA GLY A 200 0.04 20.29 5.59
C GLY A 200 -0.73 18.99 5.88
N VAL A 201 -0.25 18.21 6.85
CA VAL A 201 -0.91 16.96 7.27
C VAL A 201 -0.61 16.61 8.71
N LEU A 202 -1.62 16.12 9.44
CA LEU A 202 -1.46 15.71 10.84
C LEU A 202 -0.97 14.26 10.94
N GLY A 203 0.11 14.02 11.70
CA GLY A 203 0.75 12.69 11.83
C GLY A 203 -0.21 11.54 12.19
N PRO A 204 -1.05 11.69 13.23
CA PRO A 204 -2.09 10.71 13.53
C PRO A 204 -3.04 10.36 12.38
N VAL A 205 -3.37 11.29 11.47
CA VAL A 205 -4.28 11.03 10.34
C VAL A 205 -3.63 10.07 9.35
N VAL A 206 -2.37 10.33 8.94
CA VAL A 206 -1.61 9.40 8.10
C VAL A 206 -1.34 8.08 8.81
N GLY A 207 -1.12 8.12 10.13
CA GLY A 207 -0.97 6.92 10.96
C GLY A 207 -2.19 6.01 10.92
N VAL A 208 -3.40 6.58 11.06
CA VAL A 208 -4.68 5.83 10.95
C VAL A 208 -4.83 5.22 9.56
N ILE A 209 -4.65 6.00 8.49
CA ILE A 209 -4.82 5.49 7.13
C ILE A 209 -3.78 4.42 6.79
N GLY A 210 -2.52 4.61 7.14
CA GLY A 210 -1.48 3.60 6.91
C GLY A 210 -1.70 2.31 7.71
N SER A 211 -2.25 2.41 8.93
CA SER A 211 -2.65 1.22 9.70
C SER A 211 -3.80 0.47 9.03
N LEU A 212 -4.78 1.19 8.46
CA LEU A 212 -5.88 0.58 7.71
C LEU A 212 -5.39 -0.01 6.37
N GLN A 213 -4.41 0.60 5.70
CA GLN A 213 -3.75 0.01 4.53
C GLN A 213 -3.11 -1.33 4.90
N ALA A 214 -2.33 -1.39 5.98
CA ALA A 214 -1.73 -2.63 6.46
C ALA A 214 -2.78 -3.71 6.75
N LEU A 215 -3.90 -3.32 7.36
CA LEU A 215 -5.00 -4.23 7.65
C LEU A 215 -5.61 -4.84 6.38
N GLU A 216 -5.84 -4.05 5.33
CA GLU A 216 -6.36 -4.58 4.06
C GLU A 216 -5.35 -5.48 3.35
N VAL A 217 -4.05 -5.13 3.39
CA VAL A 217 -2.98 -5.98 2.88
C VAL A 217 -2.96 -7.33 3.60
N LEU A 218 -3.07 -7.35 4.93
CA LEU A 218 -3.07 -8.59 5.71
C LEU A 218 -4.31 -9.45 5.42
N LYS A 219 -5.47 -8.85 5.20
CA LYS A 219 -6.66 -9.60 4.74
C LYS A 219 -6.39 -10.27 3.41
N ILE A 220 -5.95 -9.51 2.40
CA ILE A 220 -5.65 -10.04 1.07
C ILE A 220 -4.59 -11.15 1.16
N ALA A 221 -3.50 -10.91 1.91
CA ALA A 221 -2.42 -11.87 2.10
C ALA A 221 -2.87 -13.14 2.83
N ALA A 222 -3.81 -13.06 3.77
CA ALA A 222 -4.42 -14.23 4.42
C ALA A 222 -5.45 -14.95 3.53
N GLY A 223 -5.78 -14.40 2.35
CA GLY A 223 -6.86 -14.88 1.49
C GLY A 223 -8.25 -14.57 2.04
N LEU A 224 -8.36 -13.47 2.80
CA LEU A 224 -9.61 -12.89 3.26
C LEU A 224 -10.01 -11.74 2.35
N ARG A 225 -11.32 -11.54 2.21
CA ARG A 225 -11.84 -10.44 1.42
C ARG A 225 -11.48 -9.08 2.05
N PRO A 226 -10.83 -8.16 1.31
CA PRO A 226 -10.68 -6.77 1.76
C PRO A 226 -12.03 -6.05 1.81
N ASN A 227 -12.23 -5.23 2.83
CA ASN A 227 -13.48 -4.49 3.03
C ASN A 227 -13.61 -3.33 2.04
N PHE A 228 -12.50 -2.73 1.64
CA PHE A 228 -12.51 -1.52 0.82
C PHE A 228 -12.29 -1.81 -0.67
N ALA A 229 -12.44 -3.07 -1.09
CA ALA A 229 -12.54 -3.40 -2.51
C ALA A 229 -13.89 -2.95 -3.08
N GLY A 230 -13.85 -1.89 -3.90
CA GLY A 230 -15.07 -1.27 -4.45
C GLY A 230 -15.77 -0.32 -3.46
N SER A 231 -15.09 0.12 -2.41
CA SER A 231 -15.58 1.15 -1.49
C SER A 231 -14.48 2.16 -1.16
N LEU A 232 -14.85 3.42 -1.02
CA LEU A 232 -13.97 4.50 -0.56
C LEU A 232 -14.25 4.80 0.90
N TYR A 233 -13.27 4.50 1.75
CA TYR A 233 -13.27 4.92 3.14
C TYR A 233 -12.76 6.35 3.24
N LEU A 234 -13.50 7.19 3.97
CA LEU A 234 -13.20 8.58 4.26
C LEU A 234 -13.12 8.74 5.77
N PHE A 235 -12.07 9.40 6.24
CA PHE A 235 -11.85 9.71 7.65
C PHE A 235 -11.67 11.22 7.80
N ASP A 236 -12.39 11.80 8.75
CA ASP A 236 -12.24 13.19 9.16
C ASP A 236 -11.76 13.22 10.62
N GLY A 237 -10.47 13.48 10.80
CA GLY A 237 -9.83 13.57 12.10
C GLY A 237 -10.21 14.82 12.90
N SER A 238 -10.82 15.84 12.28
CA SER A 238 -11.21 17.07 12.99
C SER A 238 -12.42 16.86 13.89
N CYS A 239 -13.36 16.02 13.44
CA CYS A 239 -14.56 15.65 14.19
C CYS A 239 -14.58 14.17 14.63
N GLY A 240 -13.56 13.39 14.26
CA GLY A 240 -13.45 11.97 14.61
C GLY A 240 -14.45 11.07 13.88
N SER A 241 -14.95 11.50 12.72
CA SER A 241 -15.96 10.76 11.96
C SER A 241 -15.36 9.96 10.82
N SER A 242 -16.08 8.92 10.39
CA SER A 242 -15.73 8.18 9.18
C SER A 242 -16.97 7.87 8.35
N ARG A 243 -16.78 7.78 7.04
CA ARG A 243 -17.82 7.44 6.07
C ARG A 243 -17.25 6.44 5.07
N THR A 244 -18.03 5.43 4.72
CA THR A 244 -17.70 4.53 3.61
C THR A 244 -18.68 4.78 2.47
N VAL A 245 -18.17 5.07 1.27
CA VAL A 245 -18.95 5.31 0.07
C VAL A 245 -18.77 4.12 -0.88
N GLN A 246 -19.86 3.52 -1.34
CA GLN A 246 -19.81 2.49 -2.36
C GLN A 246 -19.36 3.09 -3.70
N LEU A 247 -18.35 2.49 -4.31
CA LEU A 247 -17.86 2.91 -5.61
C LEU A 247 -18.70 2.28 -6.72
N ARG A 248 -18.68 2.93 -7.89
CA ARG A 248 -19.21 2.30 -9.10
C ARG A 248 -18.39 1.04 -9.40
N HIS A 249 -19.05 0.03 -9.98
CA HIS A 249 -18.35 -1.16 -10.46
C HIS A 249 -17.33 -0.82 -11.56
N ARG A 250 -16.47 -1.79 -11.90
CA ARG A 250 -15.54 -1.70 -13.03
C ARG A 250 -16.26 -1.14 -14.27
N ASN A 251 -15.73 -0.05 -14.80
CA ASN A 251 -16.24 0.53 -16.04
C ASN A 251 -15.75 -0.31 -17.23
N LYS A 252 -16.68 -0.87 -18.02
CA LYS A 252 -16.38 -1.67 -19.21
C LYS A 252 -15.68 -0.87 -20.31
N GLN A 253 -15.78 0.46 -20.28
CA GLN A 253 -15.11 1.38 -21.21
C GLN A 253 -13.87 2.04 -20.59
N CYS A 254 -13.37 1.55 -19.46
CA CYS A 254 -12.14 2.09 -18.86
C CYS A 254 -10.93 1.85 -19.76
N ASP A 255 -10.12 2.88 -20.00
CA ASP A 255 -8.95 2.83 -20.88
C ASP A 255 -7.93 1.75 -20.49
N VAL A 256 -7.87 1.34 -19.22
CA VAL A 256 -6.89 0.36 -18.73
C VAL A 256 -7.47 -0.99 -18.33
N CYS A 257 -8.69 -1.01 -17.75
CA CYS A 257 -9.30 -2.26 -17.24
C CYS A 257 -10.67 -2.59 -17.87
N GLY A 258 -11.04 -1.86 -18.92
CA GLY A 258 -12.25 -2.11 -19.70
C GLY A 258 -12.15 -3.38 -20.54
N ASP A 259 -13.23 -3.68 -21.27
CA ASP A 259 -13.30 -4.88 -22.11
C ASP A 259 -12.45 -4.75 -23.38
N ASN A 260 -12.11 -3.52 -23.80
CA ASN A 260 -11.19 -3.20 -24.89
C ASN A 260 -10.23 -2.07 -24.44
N PRO A 261 -9.17 -2.38 -23.68
CA PRO A 261 -8.28 -1.35 -23.13
C PRO A 261 -7.43 -0.69 -24.23
N THR A 262 -7.24 0.62 -24.11
CA THR A 262 -6.37 1.44 -24.98
C THR A 262 -4.99 1.68 -24.36
N ILE A 263 -4.88 1.60 -23.03
CA ILE A 263 -3.61 1.66 -22.28
C ILE A 263 -3.10 0.23 -22.10
N THR A 264 -2.07 -0.13 -22.88
CA THR A 264 -1.43 -1.45 -22.84
C THR A 264 0.01 -1.42 -22.32
N GLU A 265 0.57 -0.24 -22.12
CA GLU A 265 1.91 0.00 -21.59
C GLU A 265 1.93 1.20 -20.65
N LEU A 266 2.99 1.32 -19.84
CA LEU A 266 3.14 2.44 -18.91
C LEU A 266 3.69 3.65 -19.64
N ILE A 267 3.07 4.81 -19.40
CA ILE A 267 3.56 6.11 -19.84
C ILE A 267 4.10 6.91 -18.66
N ASP A 268 4.94 7.90 -18.93
CA ASP A 268 5.43 8.80 -17.90
C ASP A 268 4.39 9.85 -17.58
N TYR A 269 3.76 9.73 -16.40
CA TYR A 269 2.69 10.62 -15.96
C TYR A 269 3.17 12.01 -15.54
N GLN A 270 4.46 12.21 -15.23
CA GLN A 270 4.96 13.55 -14.88
C GLN A 270 4.86 14.54 -16.06
N ALA A 271 4.78 14.04 -17.29
CA ALA A 271 4.56 14.87 -18.47
C ALA A 271 3.08 15.27 -18.67
N PHE A 272 2.15 14.68 -17.91
CA PHE A 272 0.70 14.81 -18.12
C PHE A 272 -0.10 15.14 -16.84
N CYS A 273 0.55 15.13 -15.68
CA CYS A 273 -0.02 15.27 -14.33
C CYS A 273 0.78 16.20 -13.44
#